data_AF-A0A5I2WWY4-F1
#
_entry.id   AF-A0A5I2WWY4-F1
#
_cell.length_a   1.000
_cell.length_b   1.000
_cell.length_c   1.000
_cell.angle_alpha   90.00
_cell.angle_beta   90.00
_cell.angle_gamma   90.00
#
_symmetry.space_group_name_H-M   'P 1'
#
loop_
_entity.id
_entity.type
_entity.pdbx_description
1 polymer ?
#
loop_
_entity_poly.entity_id
_entity_poly.type
_entity_poly.pdbx_seq_one_letter_code
_entity_poly.pdbx_strand_id
1 'polypeptide(L)'
;MTTNNHPAHGPVSLDRLHQIREILSKAAQGDGGNLGYAMADAVKVIDVAIAAFGAEPVGYFYADKPGDWYQISDGDRVPGHRLIPLYASPQSSPAVKLPNEFISSEGIVVQIEKLMAVLAVHGIQYERKGSSCRVDILQAGNSPVTQDCWCHTCRPLTMNDMRFVVCPDCGNKRCPRANDHRNDCTGSNEPGQIGSACLATPTQTEG
;
A
#
# COMPACT_ATOMS: atom_id res chain seq x y z
N MET A 1 -15.82 -18.03 -7.45
CA MET A 1 -15.16 -16.79 -7.03
C MET A 1 -13.80 -17.15 -6.48
N THR A 2 -12.72 -16.72 -7.14
CA THR A 2 -11.34 -16.94 -6.68
C THR A 2 -10.99 -15.88 -5.64
N THR A 3 -10.77 -16.29 -4.39
CA THR A 3 -10.27 -15.39 -3.34
C THR A 3 -8.77 -15.21 -3.55
N ASN A 4 -8.37 -14.07 -4.10
CA ASN A 4 -6.96 -13.71 -4.22
C ASN A 4 -6.40 -13.40 -2.82
N ASN A 5 -5.78 -14.39 -2.18
CA ASN A 5 -5.05 -14.25 -0.91
C ASN A 5 -3.71 -13.51 -1.08
N HIS A 6 -3.65 -12.54 -2.00
CA HIS A 6 -2.42 -11.83 -2.27
C HIS A 6 -2.07 -10.98 -1.03
N PRO A 7 -0.83 -11.07 -0.50
CA PRO A 7 -0.42 -10.41 0.74
C PRO A 7 -0.63 -8.89 0.79
N ALA A 8 -0.84 -8.25 -0.37
CA ALA A 8 -1.09 -6.82 -0.49
C ALA A 8 -2.57 -6.41 -0.22
N HIS A 9 -3.49 -7.35 -0.03
CA HIS A 9 -4.91 -7.06 0.21
C HIS A 9 -5.31 -7.06 1.69
N GLY A 10 -4.37 -7.30 2.61
CA GLY A 10 -4.56 -7.22 4.06
C GLY A 10 -3.95 -5.96 4.69
N PRO A 11 -4.26 -5.65 5.96
CA PRO A 11 -3.56 -4.60 6.71
C PRO A 11 -2.07 -4.91 6.77
N VAL A 12 -1.24 -3.86 6.74
CA VAL A 12 0.23 -4.01 6.76
C VAL A 12 0.66 -4.49 8.15
N SER A 13 1.30 -5.66 8.22
CA SER A 13 1.87 -6.20 9.47
C SER A 13 3.25 -5.62 9.78
N LEU A 14 3.69 -5.75 11.03
CA LEU A 14 5.05 -5.37 11.47
C LEU A 14 6.14 -6.07 10.65
N ASP A 15 6.00 -7.39 10.44
CA ASP A 15 6.93 -8.15 9.58
C ASP A 15 6.98 -7.60 8.16
N ARG A 16 5.82 -7.18 7.63
CA ARG A 16 5.74 -6.59 6.29
C ARG A 16 6.40 -5.21 6.25
N LEU A 17 6.32 -4.40 7.31
CA LEU A 17 7.04 -3.13 7.40
C LEU A 17 8.57 -3.35 7.40
N HIS A 18 9.07 -4.32 8.19
CA HIS A 18 10.49 -4.68 8.15
C HIS A 18 10.93 -5.14 6.76
N GLN A 19 10.13 -5.96 6.09
CA GLN A 19 10.42 -6.41 4.73
C GLN A 19 10.48 -5.24 3.73
N ILE A 20 9.51 -4.31 3.79
CA ILE A 20 9.48 -3.13 2.91
C ILE A 20 10.68 -2.21 3.20
N ARG A 21 10.99 -1.98 4.48
CA ARG A 21 12.15 -1.19 4.92
C ARG A 21 13.45 -1.71 4.32
N GLU A 22 13.68 -3.02 4.38
CA GLU A 22 14.87 -3.68 3.82
C GLU A 22 14.97 -3.51 2.30
N ILE A 23 13.84 -3.69 1.58
CA ILE A 23 13.79 -3.51 0.12
C ILE A 23 14.17 -2.08 -0.26
N LEU A 24 13.56 -1.10 0.41
CA LEU A 24 13.81 0.32 0.12
C LEU A 24 15.22 0.75 0.54
N SER A 25 15.75 0.22 1.64
CA SER A 25 17.11 0.50 2.10
C SER A 25 18.16 -0.01 1.10
N LYS A 26 17.96 -1.20 0.54
CA LYS A 26 18.83 -1.74 -0.52
C LYS A 26 18.70 -0.95 -1.82
N ALA A 27 17.48 -0.58 -2.20
CA ALA A 27 17.23 0.20 -3.40
C ALA A 27 17.82 1.64 -3.29
N ALA A 28 17.81 2.23 -2.10
CA ALA A 28 18.38 3.55 -1.82
C ALA A 28 19.90 3.63 -2.05
N GLN A 29 20.61 2.50 -1.96
CA GLN A 29 22.06 2.40 -2.20
C GLN A 29 22.45 2.36 -3.68
N GLY A 30 21.48 2.48 -4.62
CA GLY A 30 21.75 2.69 -6.04
C GLY A 30 22.40 4.05 -6.34
N ASP A 31 22.32 4.49 -7.59
CA ASP A 31 23.09 5.58 -8.24
C ASP A 31 23.06 6.98 -7.57
N GLY A 32 22.51 7.15 -6.36
CA GLY A 32 22.57 8.39 -5.58
C GLY A 32 21.72 9.54 -6.13
N GLY A 33 20.90 9.29 -7.16
CA GLY A 33 19.99 10.28 -7.71
C GLY A 33 18.83 10.62 -6.78
N ASN A 34 17.99 11.58 -7.17
CA ASN A 34 16.83 12.04 -6.40
C ASN A 34 15.91 10.90 -5.92
N LEU A 35 15.82 9.81 -6.68
CA LEU A 35 15.06 8.62 -6.28
C LEU A 35 15.70 7.88 -5.09
N GLY A 36 17.03 7.80 -5.02
CA GLY A 36 17.75 7.20 -3.89
C GLY A 36 17.48 7.96 -2.59
N TYR A 37 17.49 9.30 -2.65
CA TYR A 37 17.13 10.15 -1.52
C TYR A 37 15.67 9.97 -1.09
N ALA A 38 14.73 9.93 -2.04
CA ALA A 38 13.32 9.68 -1.73
C ALA A 38 13.09 8.30 -1.08
N MET A 39 13.81 7.27 -1.53
CA MET A 39 13.75 5.94 -0.92
C MET A 39 14.35 5.94 0.49
N ALA A 40 15.45 6.65 0.72
CA ALA A 40 16.05 6.81 2.05
C ALA A 40 15.11 7.55 3.02
N ASP A 41 14.41 8.58 2.56
CA ASP A 41 13.40 9.28 3.38
C ASP A 41 12.18 8.40 3.65
N ALA A 42 11.74 7.60 2.68
CA ALA A 42 10.68 6.62 2.90
C ALA A 42 11.05 5.58 3.97
N VAL A 43 12.32 5.14 4.01
CA VAL A 43 12.84 4.25 5.07
C VAL A 43 12.69 4.91 6.45
N LYS A 44 13.02 6.20 6.60
CA LYS A 44 12.85 6.92 7.88
C LYS A 44 11.39 6.97 8.34
N VAL A 45 10.46 7.17 7.41
CA VAL A 45 9.03 7.15 7.73
C VAL A 45 8.59 5.76 8.20
N ILE A 46 9.11 4.70 7.57
CA ILE A 46 8.83 3.33 7.98
C ILE A 46 9.44 3.02 9.34
N ASP A 47 10.62 3.56 9.67
CA ASP A 47 11.23 3.42 11.00
C ASP A 47 10.32 4.00 12.10
N VAL A 48 9.72 5.17 11.85
CA VAL A 48 8.71 5.74 12.76
C VAL A 48 7.49 4.82 12.90
N ALA A 49 7.01 4.25 11.79
CA ALA A 49 5.88 3.32 11.82
C ALA A 49 6.20 2.04 12.61
N ILE A 50 7.38 1.45 12.41
CA ILE A 50 7.85 0.28 13.16
C ILE A 50 7.93 0.59 14.65
N ALA A 51 8.51 1.74 15.01
CA ALA A 51 8.59 2.18 16.40
C ALA A 51 7.20 2.35 17.04
N ALA A 52 6.21 2.82 16.27
CA ALA A 52 4.85 2.94 16.75
C ALA A 52 4.22 1.58 17.07
N PHE A 53 4.38 0.57 16.20
CA PHE A 53 3.77 -0.77 16.34
C PHE A 53 4.10 -1.52 17.64
N GLY A 54 5.20 -1.16 18.31
CA GLY A 54 5.66 -1.78 19.57
C GLY A 54 5.81 -0.81 20.73
N ALA A 55 5.30 0.42 20.59
CA ALA A 55 5.42 1.42 21.64
C ALA A 55 4.63 1.02 22.89
N GLU A 56 5.22 1.21 24.07
CA GLU A 56 4.45 1.15 25.32
C GLU A 56 3.47 2.33 25.38
N PRO A 57 2.28 2.14 25.95
CA PRO A 57 1.36 3.24 26.15
C PRO A 57 1.95 4.27 27.12
N VAL A 58 1.76 5.55 26.80
CA VAL A 58 2.18 6.68 27.64
C VAL A 58 1.23 6.96 28.80
N GLY A 59 0.11 6.26 28.85
CA GLY A 59 -0.86 6.34 29.93
C GLY A 59 -2.05 5.40 29.68
N TYR A 60 -2.97 5.38 30.63
CA TYR A 60 -4.16 4.55 30.57
C TYR A 60 -5.39 5.35 31.03
N PHE A 61 -6.50 5.17 30.32
CA PHE A 61 -7.83 5.57 30.77
C PHE A 61 -8.63 4.34 31.16
N TYR A 62 -9.76 4.57 31.83
CA TYR A 62 -10.82 3.57 31.95
C TYR A 62 -12.19 4.22 31.81
N ALA A 63 -13.17 3.40 31.44
CA ALA A 63 -14.57 3.82 31.37
C ALA A 63 -15.43 2.84 32.17
N ASP A 64 -16.15 3.35 33.17
CA ASP A 64 -17.11 2.54 33.94
C ASP A 64 -18.48 2.45 33.24
N LYS A 65 -18.83 3.47 32.42
CA LYS A 65 -20.05 3.53 31.61
C LYS A 65 -19.75 4.12 30.23
N PRO A 66 -20.55 3.79 29.20
CA PRO A 66 -20.39 4.38 27.87
C PRO A 66 -20.49 5.91 27.96
N GLY A 67 -19.41 6.61 27.63
CA GLY A 67 -19.34 8.07 27.65
C GLY A 67 -18.61 8.69 28.86
N ASP A 68 -18.36 7.91 29.92
CA ASP A 68 -17.68 8.38 31.14
C ASP A 68 -16.22 7.89 31.16
N TRP A 69 -15.29 8.77 30.76
CA TRP A 69 -13.86 8.46 30.65
C TRP A 69 -13.08 9.11 31.80
N TYR A 70 -12.26 8.32 32.51
CA TYR A 70 -11.47 8.77 33.66
C TYR A 70 -9.98 8.47 33.50
N GLN A 71 -9.13 9.40 33.95
CA GLN A 71 -7.70 9.19 34.11
C GLN A 71 -7.42 8.38 35.36
N ILE A 72 -6.55 7.38 35.23
CA ILE A 72 -6.11 6.57 36.36
C ILE A 72 -5.23 7.44 37.26
N SER A 73 -5.60 7.52 38.53
CA SER A 73 -4.87 8.23 39.58
C SER A 73 -4.21 7.26 40.56
N ASP A 74 -3.23 7.74 41.32
CA ASP A 74 -2.56 6.95 42.36
C ASP A 74 -3.56 6.52 43.43
N GLY A 75 -3.87 5.21 43.48
CA GLY A 75 -4.82 4.61 44.40
C GLY A 75 -5.98 3.88 43.72
N ASP A 76 -6.21 4.12 42.43
CA ASP A 76 -7.26 3.45 41.67
C ASP A 76 -6.93 1.97 41.44
N ARG A 77 -7.88 1.09 41.77
CA ARG A 77 -7.78 -0.37 41.54
C ARG A 77 -8.61 -0.78 40.34
N VAL A 78 -8.19 -0.38 39.15
CA VAL A 78 -8.87 -0.73 37.90
C VAL A 78 -8.36 -2.07 37.37
N PRO A 79 -9.24 -3.08 37.15
CA PRO A 79 -8.85 -4.34 36.54
C PRO A 79 -8.29 -4.15 35.12
N GLY A 80 -7.26 -4.93 34.76
CA GLY A 80 -6.56 -4.80 33.46
C GLY A 80 -7.45 -4.81 32.22
N HIS A 81 -8.55 -5.55 32.23
CA HIS A 81 -9.51 -5.61 31.11
C HIS A 81 -10.31 -4.33 30.88
N ARG A 82 -10.28 -3.37 31.82
CA ARG A 82 -10.93 -2.05 31.70
C ARG A 82 -9.95 -0.95 31.33
N LEU A 83 -8.67 -1.26 31.25
CA LEU A 83 -7.63 -0.31 30.89
C LEU A 83 -7.63 -0.08 29.39
N ILE A 84 -7.65 1.19 29.01
CA ILE A 84 -7.64 1.64 27.63
C ILE A 84 -6.31 2.36 27.42
N PRO A 85 -5.37 1.76 26.67
CA PRO A 85 -4.05 2.32 26.50
C PRO A 85 -4.08 3.60 25.65
N LEU A 86 -3.29 4.58 26.09
CA LEU A 86 -3.03 5.81 25.35
C LEU A 86 -1.63 5.77 24.79
N TYR A 87 -1.50 6.05 23.50
CA TYR A 87 -0.21 6.07 22.82
C TYR A 87 0.10 7.50 22.39
N ALA A 88 1.37 7.89 22.48
CA ALA A 88 1.85 9.19 22.02
C ALA A 88 1.72 9.37 20.50
N SER A 89 1.53 8.29 19.76
CA SER A 89 1.31 8.28 18.32
C SER A 89 0.13 7.37 17.97
N PRO A 90 -0.64 7.68 16.91
CA PRO A 90 -1.71 6.83 16.45
C PRO A 90 -1.19 5.41 16.18
N GLN A 91 -1.72 4.45 16.92
CA GLN A 91 -1.44 3.04 16.65
C GLN A 91 -2.18 2.62 15.39
N SER A 92 -1.56 1.72 14.60
CA SER A 92 -2.32 1.05 13.55
C SER A 92 -3.50 0.34 14.24
N SER A 93 -4.73 0.72 13.93
CA SER A 93 -5.87 0.06 14.53
C SER A 93 -5.81 -1.42 14.14
N PRO A 94 -5.83 -2.36 15.09
CA PRO A 94 -6.01 -3.75 14.73
C PRO A 94 -7.28 -3.84 13.89
N ALA A 95 -7.24 -4.57 12.79
CA ALA A 95 -8.44 -4.86 12.02
C ALA A 95 -9.41 -5.58 12.95
N VAL A 96 -10.40 -4.84 13.47
CA VAL A 96 -11.45 -5.39 14.32
C VAL A 96 -12.21 -6.37 13.44
N LYS A 97 -11.92 -7.67 13.60
CA LYS A 97 -12.81 -8.71 13.11
C LYS A 97 -14.11 -8.51 13.88
N LEU A 98 -15.11 -7.97 13.19
CA LEU A 98 -16.46 -7.95 13.75
C LEU A 98 -16.79 -9.39 14.14
N PRO A 99 -17.23 -9.63 15.38
CA PRO A 99 -17.64 -10.97 15.78
C PRO A 99 -18.79 -11.41 14.86
N ASN A 100 -18.72 -12.65 14.38
CA ASN A 100 -19.79 -13.22 13.54
C ASN A 100 -21.10 -13.40 14.32
N GLU A 101 -21.04 -13.26 15.64
CA GLU A 101 -22.12 -13.45 16.61
C GLU A 101 -22.23 -12.19 17.48
N PHE A 102 -23.43 -11.60 17.52
CA PHE A 102 -23.78 -10.56 18.47
C PHE A 102 -24.66 -11.15 19.56
N ILE A 103 -24.34 -10.88 20.83
CA ILE A 103 -25.18 -11.29 21.96
C ILE A 103 -26.00 -10.06 22.36
N SER A 104 -27.32 -10.11 22.17
CA SER A 104 -28.25 -9.10 22.70
C SER A 104 -28.15 -9.04 24.23
N SER A 105 -28.50 -7.90 24.83
CA SER A 105 -28.69 -7.77 26.28
C SER A 105 -29.72 -8.75 26.85
N GLU A 106 -30.54 -9.38 25.99
CA GLU A 106 -31.53 -10.41 26.33
C GLU A 106 -30.99 -11.85 26.19
N GLY A 107 -29.69 -12.02 25.89
CA GLY A 107 -29.05 -13.34 25.73
C GLY A 107 -29.28 -14.00 24.37
N ILE A 108 -29.85 -13.27 23.40
CA ILE A 108 -30.08 -13.78 22.04
C ILE A 108 -28.79 -13.69 21.24
N VAL A 109 -28.29 -14.84 20.77
CA VAL A 109 -27.13 -14.92 19.86
C VAL A 109 -27.61 -14.71 18.42
N VAL A 110 -27.25 -13.57 17.84
CA VAL A 110 -27.55 -13.20 16.46
C VAL A 110 -26.31 -13.46 15.60
N GLN A 111 -26.36 -14.50 14.77
CA GLN A 111 -25.36 -14.72 13.72
C GLN A 111 -25.64 -13.76 12.56
N ILE A 112 -24.66 -12.93 12.20
CA ILE A 112 -24.79 -11.94 11.12
C ILE A 112 -25.28 -12.61 9.84
N GLU A 113 -24.74 -13.79 9.50
CA GLU A 113 -25.13 -14.54 8.30
C GLU A 113 -26.61 -14.95 8.31
N LYS A 114 -27.14 -15.36 9.47
CA LYS A 114 -28.56 -15.73 9.61
C LYS A 114 -29.46 -14.51 9.49
N LEU A 115 -29.07 -13.38 10.09
CA LEU A 115 -29.80 -12.12 9.95
C LEU A 115 -29.84 -11.67 8.48
N MET A 116 -28.69 -11.72 7.80
CA MET A 116 -28.57 -11.35 6.39
C MET A 116 -29.41 -12.24 5.48
N ALA A 117 -29.44 -13.55 5.76
CA ALA A 117 -30.29 -14.49 5.02
C ALA A 117 -31.77 -14.16 5.19
N VAL A 118 -32.23 -13.85 6.40
CA VAL A 118 -33.63 -13.47 6.67
C VAL A 118 -33.98 -12.14 5.99
N LEU A 119 -33.11 -11.13 6.06
CA LEU A 119 -33.34 -9.84 5.42
C LEU A 119 -33.41 -9.95 3.89
N ALA A 120 -32.56 -10.79 3.29
CA ALA A 120 -32.57 -11.06 1.86
C ALA A 120 -33.90 -11.70 1.38
N VAL A 121 -34.48 -12.62 2.17
CA VAL A 121 -35.81 -13.20 1.89
C VAL A 121 -36.91 -12.13 1.89
N HIS A 122 -36.75 -11.09 2.69
CA HIS A 122 -37.68 -9.95 2.75
C HIS A 122 -37.33 -8.83 1.76
N GLY A 123 -36.39 -9.06 0.83
CA GLY A 123 -35.98 -8.09 -0.19
C GLY A 123 -35.16 -6.91 0.35
N ILE A 124 -34.72 -6.96 1.61
CA ILE A 124 -33.92 -5.91 2.23
C ILE A 124 -32.45 -6.17 1.90
N GLN A 125 -31.89 -5.32 1.04
CA GLN A 125 -30.47 -5.34 0.71
C GLN A 125 -29.66 -4.60 1.77
N TYR A 126 -28.58 -5.21 2.24
CA TYR A 126 -27.63 -4.58 3.13
C TYR A 126 -26.47 -4.00 2.33
N GLU A 127 -26.20 -2.71 2.53
CA GLU A 127 -25.07 -2.02 1.94
C GLU A 127 -24.06 -1.69 3.05
N ARG A 128 -22.91 -2.37 3.07
CA ARG A 128 -21.78 -1.98 3.93
C ARG A 128 -21.15 -0.74 3.31
N LYS A 129 -21.57 0.45 3.75
CA LYS A 129 -20.99 1.72 3.33
C LYS A 129 -19.58 1.90 3.91
N GLY A 130 -18.61 1.20 3.33
CA GLY A 130 -17.19 1.50 3.53
C GLY A 130 -16.85 2.80 2.79
N SER A 131 -16.24 3.76 3.49
CA SER A 131 -15.85 5.06 2.94
C SER A 131 -15.01 4.93 1.66
N SER A 132 -15.63 5.16 0.50
CA SER A 132 -14.99 5.07 -0.82
C SER A 132 -14.25 6.37 -1.16
N CYS A 133 -13.20 6.71 -0.44
CA CYS A 133 -12.39 7.89 -0.75
C CYS A 133 -11.36 7.64 -1.87
N ARG A 134 -11.54 6.64 -2.75
CA ARG A 134 -10.47 6.20 -3.69
C ARG A 134 -10.84 6.09 -5.17
N VAL A 135 -12.09 6.27 -5.59
CA VAL A 135 -12.48 5.86 -6.96
C VAL A 135 -12.60 7.03 -7.96
N ASP A 136 -12.71 8.29 -7.51
CA ASP A 136 -13.09 9.39 -8.41
C ASP A 136 -11.94 10.17 -9.08
N ILE A 137 -10.66 9.76 -8.96
CA ILE A 137 -9.51 10.59 -9.42
C ILE A 137 -9.00 10.23 -10.84
N LEU A 138 -9.46 9.17 -11.50
CA LEU A 138 -8.76 8.64 -12.69
C LEU A 138 -9.43 8.88 -14.06
N GLN A 139 -10.44 9.73 -14.18
CA GLN A 139 -11.25 9.81 -15.41
C GLN A 139 -11.18 11.15 -16.16
N ALA A 140 -9.98 11.69 -16.38
CA ALA A 140 -9.80 12.81 -17.31
C ALA A 140 -8.47 12.73 -18.08
N GLY A 141 -8.54 12.50 -19.39
CA GLY A 141 -7.40 12.68 -20.31
C GLY A 141 -7.56 11.98 -21.66
N ASN A 142 -8.23 12.63 -22.63
CA ASN A 142 -8.30 12.22 -24.04
C ASN A 142 -7.10 12.75 -24.85
N SER A 143 -6.38 11.88 -25.56
CA SER A 143 -5.54 12.16 -26.75
C SER A 143 -5.16 10.82 -27.41
N PRO A 144 -4.80 10.74 -28.72
CA PRO A 144 -4.73 9.47 -29.45
C PRO A 144 -3.43 8.73 -29.15
N VAL A 145 -3.34 8.22 -27.92
CA VAL A 145 -2.46 7.11 -27.60
C VAL A 145 -3.02 5.92 -28.35
N THR A 146 -2.24 5.31 -29.25
CA THR A 146 -2.51 3.92 -29.67
C THR A 146 -2.38 3.06 -28.42
N GLN A 147 -3.48 2.87 -27.70
CA GLN A 147 -3.51 2.23 -26.38
C GLN A 147 -2.99 0.80 -26.41
N ASP A 148 -3.01 0.18 -27.60
CA ASP A 148 -2.55 -1.19 -27.82
C ASP A 148 -1.04 -1.29 -28.09
N CYS A 149 -0.33 -0.18 -28.23
CA CYS A 149 1.11 -0.21 -28.45
C CYS A 149 1.89 -0.15 -27.12
N TRP A 150 2.93 -0.98 -27.03
CA TRP A 150 3.68 -1.21 -25.80
C TRP A 150 4.96 -0.35 -25.69
N CYS A 151 5.51 0.14 -26.80
CA CYS A 151 6.78 0.88 -26.82
C CYS A 151 6.65 2.32 -26.29
N HIS A 152 7.79 2.92 -25.97
CA HIS A 152 7.86 4.30 -25.48
C HIS A 152 7.43 5.33 -26.54
N THR A 153 7.82 5.14 -27.80
CA THR A 153 7.51 6.07 -28.91
C THR A 153 6.01 6.21 -29.15
N CYS A 154 5.26 5.11 -29.13
CA CYS A 154 3.82 5.12 -29.41
C CYS A 154 2.96 5.41 -28.18
N ARG A 155 3.52 5.17 -26.99
CA ARG A 155 2.89 5.51 -25.73
C ARG A 155 3.95 6.13 -24.81
N PRO A 156 4.17 7.45 -24.90
CA PRO A 156 5.14 8.13 -24.05
C PRO A 156 4.69 8.10 -22.58
N LEU A 157 5.65 7.99 -21.67
CA LEU A 157 5.37 8.05 -20.24
C LEU A 157 4.97 9.49 -19.87
N THR A 158 3.81 9.63 -19.24
CA THR A 158 3.37 10.91 -18.64
C THR A 158 3.69 10.90 -17.15
N MET A 159 3.61 12.05 -16.47
CA MET A 159 3.83 12.10 -15.01
C MET A 159 2.88 11.20 -14.21
N ASN A 160 1.74 10.79 -14.79
CA ASN A 160 0.78 9.88 -14.18
C ASN A 160 0.91 8.41 -14.65
N ASP A 161 1.83 8.12 -15.59
CA ASP A 161 2.02 6.77 -16.13
C ASP A 161 3.15 6.03 -15.38
N MET A 162 2.78 5.11 -14.47
CA MET A 162 3.72 4.30 -13.68
C MET A 162 4.23 3.04 -14.41
N ARG A 163 3.99 2.92 -15.72
CA ARG A 163 4.35 1.75 -16.52
C ARG A 163 5.87 1.62 -16.70
N PHE A 164 6.39 0.41 -16.50
CA PHE A 164 7.71 0.05 -17.01
C PHE A 164 7.63 -0.27 -18.51
N VAL A 165 8.36 0.49 -19.32
CA VAL A 165 8.51 0.17 -20.74
C VAL A 165 9.64 -0.86 -20.91
N VAL A 166 9.28 -2.09 -21.27
CA VAL A 166 10.20 -3.23 -21.43
C VAL A 166 9.94 -3.93 -22.76
N CYS A 167 10.98 -4.52 -23.36
CA CYS A 167 10.83 -5.32 -24.57
C CYS A 167 10.01 -6.59 -24.30
N PRO A 168 8.96 -6.92 -25.08
CA PRO A 168 8.19 -8.15 -24.91
C PRO A 168 9.00 -9.39 -25.26
N ASP A 169 10.03 -9.25 -26.12
CA ASP A 169 10.82 -10.39 -26.59
C ASP A 169 11.91 -10.79 -25.58
N CYS A 170 12.50 -9.83 -24.86
CA CYS A 170 13.64 -10.10 -23.95
C CYS A 170 13.48 -9.56 -22.53
N GLY A 171 12.45 -8.78 -22.22
CA GLY A 171 12.20 -8.21 -20.89
C GLY A 171 13.12 -7.04 -20.50
N ASN A 172 14.16 -6.72 -21.28
CA ASN A 172 15.11 -5.66 -20.95
C ASN A 172 14.54 -4.26 -21.21
N LYS A 173 14.75 -3.34 -20.26
CA LYS A 173 14.29 -1.94 -20.32
C LYS A 173 15.16 -1.07 -21.23
N ARG A 174 16.44 -1.42 -21.42
CA ARG A 174 17.38 -0.68 -22.29
C ARG A 174 17.41 -1.18 -23.74
N CYS A 175 16.65 -2.21 -24.06
CA CYS A 175 16.55 -2.73 -25.42
C CYS A 175 15.97 -1.66 -26.39
N PRO A 176 16.58 -1.42 -27.57
CA PRO A 176 16.07 -0.47 -28.58
C PRO A 176 14.62 -0.71 -28.98
N ARG A 177 14.21 -1.98 -29.05
CA ARG A 177 12.82 -2.37 -29.30
C ARG A 177 11.85 -1.85 -28.25
N ALA A 178 12.30 -1.73 -27.00
CA ALA A 178 11.51 -1.13 -25.94
C ALA A 178 11.21 0.36 -26.14
N ASN A 179 12.16 1.07 -26.74
CA ASN A 179 11.98 2.46 -27.11
C ASN A 179 11.00 2.59 -28.28
N ASP A 180 11.22 1.85 -29.36
CA ASP A 180 10.38 1.86 -30.56
C ASP A 180 10.12 0.43 -31.06
N HIS A 181 8.84 0.07 -31.26
CA HIS A 181 8.44 -1.27 -31.70
C HIS A 181 8.99 -1.64 -33.09
N ARG A 182 9.46 -0.66 -33.85
CA ARG A 182 10.08 -0.83 -35.17
C ARG A 182 11.54 -1.30 -35.10
N ASN A 183 12.20 -1.16 -33.94
CA ASN A 183 13.58 -1.57 -33.76
C ASN A 183 13.70 -3.08 -33.53
N ASP A 184 14.86 -3.64 -33.87
CA ASP A 184 15.18 -5.03 -33.59
C ASP A 184 15.47 -5.27 -32.10
N CYS A 185 15.19 -6.50 -31.64
CA CYS A 185 15.55 -6.93 -30.30
C CYS A 185 17.03 -7.29 -30.25
N THR A 186 17.77 -6.66 -29.34
CA THR A 186 19.21 -6.94 -29.13
C THR A 186 19.46 -8.00 -28.05
N GLY A 187 18.44 -8.38 -27.27
CA GLY A 187 18.59 -9.27 -26.12
C GLY A 187 19.42 -8.69 -24.96
N SER A 188 19.77 -7.40 -25.00
CA SER A 188 20.75 -6.77 -24.11
C SER A 188 20.13 -5.74 -23.18
N ASN A 189 20.69 -5.59 -21.98
CA ASN A 189 20.40 -4.50 -21.04
C ASN A 189 21.60 -3.56 -20.84
N GLU A 190 22.61 -3.61 -21.71
CA GLU A 190 23.77 -2.71 -21.64
C GLU A 190 23.37 -1.26 -21.99
N PRO A 191 23.99 -0.22 -21.38
CA PRO A 191 23.79 1.17 -21.78
C PRO A 191 24.35 1.46 -23.19
N GLY A 192 23.84 2.50 -23.86
CA GLY A 192 24.43 3.02 -25.09
C GLY A 192 24.08 2.26 -26.38
N GLN A 193 23.11 1.36 -26.34
CA GLN A 193 22.64 0.64 -27.53
C GLN A 193 22.00 1.61 -28.53
N ILE A 194 22.39 1.50 -29.80
CA ILE A 194 21.87 2.34 -30.89
C ILE A 194 20.35 2.14 -31.01
N GLY A 195 19.58 3.24 -30.98
CA GLY A 195 18.12 3.22 -31.03
C GLY A 195 17.41 3.06 -29.68
N SER A 196 18.15 2.81 -28.60
CA SER A 196 17.60 2.87 -27.23
C SER A 196 17.41 4.32 -26.76
N ALA A 197 16.53 4.53 -25.76
CA ALA A 197 16.26 5.85 -25.21
C ALA A 197 17.47 6.47 -24.48
N CYS A 198 18.45 5.66 -24.07
CA CYS A 198 19.66 6.11 -23.38
C CYS A 198 20.84 6.10 -24.35
N LEU A 199 21.18 7.26 -24.91
CA LEU A 199 22.43 7.45 -25.61
C LEU A 199 23.60 7.26 -24.63
N ALA A 200 24.70 6.66 -25.11
CA ALA A 200 25.93 6.58 -24.34
C ALA A 200 26.40 7.99 -23.99
N THR A 201 26.86 8.19 -22.75
CA THR A 201 27.63 9.38 -22.38
C THR A 201 28.77 9.57 -23.38
N PRO A 202 29.02 10.80 -23.89
CA PRO A 202 30.18 11.04 -24.73
C PRO A 202 31.42 10.63 -23.94
N THR A 203 32.21 9.73 -24.51
CA THR A 203 33.51 9.31 -23.99
C THR A 203 34.32 10.57 -23.74
N GLN A 204 34.73 10.79 -22.48
CA GLN A 204 35.76 11.77 -22.19
C GLN A 204 37.03 11.28 -22.88
N THR A 205 37.42 11.93 -23.97
CA THR A 205 38.77 11.84 -24.52
C THR A 205 39.72 12.37 -23.46
N GLU A 206 40.50 11.48 -22.87
CA GLU A 206 41.65 11.82 -22.05
C GLU A 206 42.62 12.67 -22.89
N GLY A 207 42.99 13.82 -22.33
CA GLY A 207 44.03 14.73 -22.82
C GLY A 207 44.77 15.33 -21.65
#